data_AF-A0A8S3QSN9-F1
#
_entry.id   AF-A0A8S3QSN9-F1
#
_cell.length_a   1.000
_cell.length_b   1.000
_cell.length_c   1.000
_cell.angle_alpha   90.00
_cell.angle_beta   90.00
_cell.angle_gamma   90.00
#
_symmetry.space_group_name_H-M   'P 1'
#
loop_
_entity.id
_entity.type
_entity.pdbx_description
1 polymer ?
#
loop_
_entity_poly.entity_id
_entity_poly.type
_entity_poly.pdbx_seq_one_letter_code
_entity_poly.pdbx_strand_id
1 'polypeptide(L)'
;MWFEVKPDYKKSFLLCFVYRPPKSTIDWIDDFEKELGMAVTINSDIILLGDFNMNFKAPSKPPQKWLNVLETFNLQQLIVDATRVTKDTSTLIDHIYVSNLDKVQESHVCKLAISDHYPICLTRKEVNKDKKNSHSTITYRNFKKFDQNEFLLDLQSTPFYKIEFEDNPSVCLQLFYDMLNKVLDKHAPVVEKRVKKDRQPDWYNSEIIYARNMRDKYNALGLWSEYRFWRNKTKQIIENSKKNYYKNMVKDSKDSKSLWKCLHSLNPKFKNSPHELATDENNTTTNDKKSIADTFNTFFTSCAEELREQRDITSIDKADFNNLSKFIKNQLKTTTRCSAGRSFIRPQRLNPERLGQVWTTFKLDSALNLDCD
;
A
#
# COMPACT_ATOMS: atom_id res chain seq x y z
N MET A 1 -14.19 -8.75 8.92
CA MET A 1 -14.13 -7.26 8.90
C MET A 1 -12.96 -6.85 8.01
N TRP A 2 -13.18 -5.95 7.06
CA TRP A 2 -12.18 -5.54 6.07
C TRP A 2 -11.61 -4.15 6.38
N PHE A 3 -10.30 -4.00 6.20
CA PHE A 3 -9.57 -2.75 6.30
C PHE A 3 -8.67 -2.56 5.09
N GLU A 4 -8.58 -1.34 4.59
CA GLU A 4 -7.53 -0.96 3.63
C GLU A 4 -6.41 -0.25 4.40
N VAL A 5 -5.24 -0.89 4.47
CA VAL A 5 -4.05 -0.31 5.08
C VAL A 5 -3.27 0.45 4.01
N LYS A 6 -3.01 1.73 4.25
CA LYS A 6 -2.26 2.64 3.35
C LYS A 6 -0.97 3.10 4.01
N PRO A 7 0.13 2.32 3.91
CA PRO A 7 1.41 2.78 4.41
C PRO A 7 1.92 3.94 3.56
N ASP A 8 2.52 4.94 4.20
CA ASP A 8 3.04 6.10 3.50
C ASP A 8 4.07 5.70 2.42
N TYR A 9 3.87 6.24 1.21
CA TYR A 9 4.72 6.00 0.02
C TYR A 9 4.79 4.54 -0.48
N LYS A 10 3.92 3.65 -0.04
CA LYS A 10 3.87 2.23 -0.45
C LYS A 10 2.51 1.85 -1.06
N LYS A 11 2.45 0.69 -1.74
CA LYS A 11 1.18 0.13 -2.26
C LYS A 11 0.28 -0.23 -1.06
N SER A 12 -1.00 0.11 -1.12
CA SER A 12 -1.97 -0.32 -0.12
C SER A 12 -2.22 -1.82 -0.19
N PHE A 13 -2.72 -2.38 0.91
CA PHE A 13 -3.12 -3.77 0.98
C PHE A 13 -4.40 -3.89 1.82
N LEU A 14 -5.16 -4.94 1.55
CA LEU A 14 -6.39 -5.25 2.26
C LEU A 14 -6.10 -6.25 3.38
N LEU A 15 -6.65 -5.96 4.55
CA LEU A 15 -6.58 -6.80 5.72
C LEU A 15 -8.00 -7.22 6.11
N CYS A 16 -8.24 -8.52 6.18
CA CYS A 16 -9.52 -9.06 6.66
C CYS A 16 -9.31 -9.86 7.94
N PHE A 17 -10.01 -9.44 8.99
CA PHE A 17 -10.13 -10.22 10.22
C PHE A 17 -11.34 -11.15 10.11
N VAL A 18 -11.11 -12.45 10.27
CA VAL A 18 -12.12 -13.49 10.17
C VAL A 18 -12.29 -14.17 11.52
N TYR A 19 -13.54 -14.29 11.96
CA TYR A 19 -13.92 -15.19 13.03
C TYR A 19 -15.04 -16.09 12.52
N ARG A 20 -14.76 -17.39 12.39
CA ARG A 20 -15.76 -18.40 12.07
C ARG A 20 -16.13 -19.17 13.33
N PRO A 21 -17.39 -19.12 13.79
CA PRO A 21 -17.84 -19.94 14.91
C PRO A 21 -17.61 -21.46 14.67
N PRO A 22 -17.27 -22.24 15.70
CA PRO A 22 -16.89 -23.65 15.55
C PRO A 22 -17.99 -24.56 14.98
N LYS A 23 -19.26 -24.19 15.18
CA LYS A 23 -20.43 -24.95 14.71
C LYS A 23 -21.02 -24.42 13.39
N SER A 24 -20.32 -23.53 12.70
CA SER A 24 -20.82 -22.97 11.43
C SER A 24 -20.90 -24.03 10.34
N THR A 25 -21.98 -24.01 9.54
CA THR A 25 -22.14 -24.85 8.34
C THR A 25 -21.16 -24.42 7.25
N ILE A 26 -21.19 -25.04 6.06
CA ILE A 26 -20.31 -24.69 4.94
C ILE A 26 -20.83 -23.46 4.17
N ASP A 27 -22.10 -23.07 4.38
CA ASP A 27 -22.80 -22.06 3.59
C ASP A 27 -22.16 -20.66 3.65
N TRP A 28 -21.47 -20.32 4.75
CA TRP A 28 -20.77 -19.04 4.87
C TRP A 28 -19.66 -18.88 3.81
N ILE A 29 -19.12 -19.98 3.27
CA ILE A 29 -18.05 -19.92 2.27
C ILE A 29 -18.55 -19.25 0.99
N ASP A 30 -19.81 -19.47 0.59
CA ASP A 30 -20.39 -18.83 -0.61
C ASP A 30 -20.49 -17.31 -0.45
N ASP A 31 -20.87 -16.86 0.75
CA ASP A 31 -20.98 -15.44 1.04
C ASP A 31 -19.61 -14.80 1.18
N PHE A 32 -18.65 -15.50 1.79
CA PHE A 32 -17.26 -15.03 1.90
C PHE A 32 -16.52 -15.00 0.56
N GLU A 33 -16.80 -15.95 -0.34
CA GLU A 33 -16.28 -15.98 -1.70
C GLU A 33 -16.75 -14.76 -2.51
N LYS A 34 -18.01 -14.33 -2.35
CA LYS A 34 -18.49 -13.08 -2.97
C LYS A 34 -17.78 -11.86 -2.41
N GLU A 35 -17.54 -11.80 -1.09
CA GLU A 35 -16.78 -10.73 -0.46
C GLU A 35 -15.34 -10.66 -0.98
N LEU A 36 -14.68 -11.81 -1.10
CA LEU A 36 -13.35 -11.94 -1.70
C LEU A 36 -13.34 -11.47 -3.15
N GLY A 37 -14.35 -11.86 -3.93
CA GLY A 37 -14.53 -11.41 -5.31
C GLY A 37 -14.56 -9.89 -5.42
N MET A 38 -15.29 -9.22 -4.51
CA MET A 38 -15.28 -7.75 -4.44
C MET A 38 -13.91 -7.20 -4.02
N ALA A 39 -13.26 -7.79 -3.01
CA ALA A 39 -11.95 -7.35 -2.53
C ALA A 39 -10.88 -7.39 -3.62
N VAL A 40 -10.91 -8.41 -4.48
CA VAL A 40 -9.95 -8.55 -5.61
C VAL A 40 -10.09 -7.42 -6.62
N THR A 41 -11.29 -6.86 -6.83
CA THR A 41 -11.49 -5.73 -7.76
C THR A 41 -10.71 -4.47 -7.39
N ILE A 42 -10.28 -4.35 -6.13
CA ILE A 42 -9.48 -3.23 -5.62
C ILE A 42 -8.02 -3.32 -6.10
N ASN A 43 -7.58 -4.47 -6.62
CA ASN A 43 -6.24 -4.71 -7.16
C ASN A 43 -5.10 -4.48 -6.14
N SER A 44 -5.41 -4.70 -4.86
CA SER A 44 -4.48 -4.63 -3.74
C SER A 44 -4.13 -6.02 -3.21
N ASP A 45 -2.96 -6.17 -2.58
CA ASP A 45 -2.59 -7.44 -1.96
C ASP A 45 -3.59 -7.75 -0.82
N ILE A 46 -3.98 -9.01 -0.65
CA ILE A 46 -4.96 -9.43 0.36
C ILE A 46 -4.26 -10.25 1.44
N ILE A 47 -4.59 -9.94 2.70
CA ILE A 47 -4.19 -10.69 3.88
C ILE A 47 -5.46 -11.00 4.67
N LEU A 48 -5.71 -12.29 4.91
CA LEU A 48 -6.77 -12.75 5.80
C LEU A 48 -6.13 -13.31 7.06
N LEU A 49 -6.64 -12.96 8.24
CA LEU A 49 -6.21 -13.59 9.48
C LEU A 49 -7.32 -13.72 10.50
N GLY A 50 -7.16 -14.67 11.42
CA GLY A 50 -8.04 -14.83 12.58
C GLY A 50 -8.36 -16.29 12.86
N ASP A 51 -9.40 -16.51 13.67
CA ASP A 51 -9.83 -17.84 14.11
C ASP A 51 -10.89 -18.39 13.15
N PHE A 52 -10.51 -19.39 12.38
CA PHE A 52 -11.37 -20.05 11.40
C PHE A 52 -12.08 -21.27 11.98
N ASN A 53 -11.71 -21.73 13.18
CA ASN A 53 -12.18 -23.00 13.75
C ASN A 53 -12.17 -24.16 12.72
N MET A 54 -11.15 -24.19 11.84
CA MET A 54 -10.93 -25.20 10.82
C MET A 54 -9.54 -25.81 11.04
N ASN A 55 -9.49 -27.03 11.55
CA ASN A 55 -8.22 -27.62 11.98
C ASN A 55 -7.42 -28.20 10.80
N PHE A 56 -6.31 -27.57 10.43
CA PHE A 56 -5.41 -28.09 9.39
C PHE A 56 -4.54 -29.28 9.86
N LYS A 57 -4.45 -29.51 11.17
CA LYS A 57 -3.76 -30.69 11.74
C LYS A 57 -4.67 -31.90 11.94
N ALA A 58 -5.98 -31.78 11.72
CA ALA A 58 -6.89 -32.90 11.86
C ALA A 58 -6.71 -33.92 10.72
N PRO A 59 -6.98 -35.23 10.95
CA PRO A 59 -7.05 -36.22 9.88
C PRO A 59 -8.07 -35.85 8.80
N SER A 60 -9.17 -35.21 9.22
CA SER A 60 -10.13 -34.59 8.33
C SER A 60 -9.59 -33.25 7.84
N LYS A 61 -9.30 -33.16 6.53
CA LYS A 61 -8.90 -31.90 5.90
C LYS A 61 -10.00 -30.83 6.06
N PRO A 62 -9.64 -29.54 6.02
CA PRO A 62 -10.61 -28.46 5.85
C PRO A 62 -11.57 -28.74 4.68
N PRO A 63 -12.79 -28.17 4.68
CA PRO A 63 -13.76 -28.41 3.62
C PRO A 63 -13.15 -28.17 2.24
N GLN A 64 -13.34 -29.10 1.29
CA GLN A 64 -12.78 -28.97 -0.06
C GLN A 64 -13.18 -27.65 -0.73
N LYS A 65 -14.40 -27.18 -0.46
CA LYS A 65 -14.90 -25.88 -0.92
C LYS A 65 -14.02 -24.71 -0.45
N TRP A 66 -13.53 -24.75 0.80
CA TRP A 66 -12.60 -23.75 1.30
C TRP A 66 -11.28 -23.79 0.54
N LEU A 67 -10.73 -24.99 0.31
CA LEU A 67 -9.49 -25.15 -0.45
C LEU A 67 -9.62 -24.61 -1.89
N ASN A 68 -10.77 -24.84 -2.54
CA ASN A 68 -11.05 -24.29 -3.87
C ASN A 68 -11.12 -22.76 -3.87
N VAL A 69 -11.70 -22.15 -2.84
CA VAL A 69 -11.71 -20.68 -2.67
C VAL A 69 -10.28 -20.15 -2.52
N LEU A 70 -9.45 -20.79 -1.69
CA LEU A 70 -8.05 -20.40 -1.52
C LEU A 70 -7.29 -20.45 -2.85
N GLU A 71 -7.46 -21.52 -3.62
CA GLU A 71 -6.83 -21.67 -4.94
C GLU A 71 -7.31 -20.61 -5.94
N THR A 72 -8.63 -20.38 -6.01
CA THR A 72 -9.26 -19.43 -6.93
C THR A 72 -8.74 -18.00 -6.72
N PHE A 73 -8.49 -17.62 -5.47
CA PHE A 73 -7.99 -16.29 -5.10
C PHE A 73 -6.48 -16.24 -4.87
N ASN A 74 -5.75 -17.31 -5.19
CA ASN A 74 -4.30 -17.45 -4.98
C ASN A 74 -3.88 -17.11 -3.53
N LEU A 75 -4.67 -17.56 -2.55
CA LEU A 75 -4.45 -17.34 -1.13
C LEU A 75 -3.69 -18.51 -0.52
N GLN A 76 -2.54 -18.21 0.07
CA GLN A 76 -1.63 -19.20 0.65
C GLN A 76 -1.64 -19.10 2.17
N GLN A 77 -1.91 -20.22 2.84
CA GLN A 77 -1.90 -20.33 4.31
C GLN A 77 -0.44 -20.40 4.80
N LEU A 78 -0.07 -19.57 5.79
CA LEU A 78 1.30 -19.45 6.30
C LEU A 78 1.60 -20.18 7.64
N ILE A 79 0.59 -20.44 8.46
CA ILE A 79 0.75 -21.01 9.80
C ILE A 79 0.81 -22.53 9.75
N VAL A 80 1.91 -23.10 10.26
CA VAL A 80 2.19 -24.55 10.28
C VAL A 80 2.05 -25.16 11.68
N ASP A 81 2.36 -24.38 12.72
CA ASP A 81 2.32 -24.83 14.10
C ASP A 81 0.91 -24.81 14.70
N ALA A 82 0.70 -25.55 15.78
CA ALA A 82 -0.59 -25.52 16.47
C ALA A 82 -0.79 -24.16 17.16
N THR A 83 -1.96 -23.58 16.99
CA THR A 83 -2.31 -22.26 17.51
C THR A 83 -3.22 -22.34 18.71
N ARG A 84 -3.91 -23.45 18.93
CA ARG A 84 -4.66 -23.69 20.17
C ARG A 84 -4.16 -24.97 20.83
N VAL A 85 -3.68 -24.85 22.06
CA VAL A 85 -3.15 -25.98 22.83
C VAL A 85 -3.85 -26.04 24.17
N THR A 86 -4.60 -27.11 24.37
CA THR A 86 -5.23 -27.44 25.65
C THR A 86 -4.48 -28.63 26.28
N LYS A 87 -4.90 -29.05 27.47
CA LYS A 87 -4.33 -30.24 28.15
C LYS A 87 -4.38 -31.49 27.26
N ASP A 88 -5.44 -31.63 26.47
CA ASP A 88 -5.76 -32.88 25.78
C ASP A 88 -5.67 -32.74 24.24
N THR A 89 -5.55 -31.52 23.70
CA THR A 89 -5.58 -31.29 22.24
C THR A 89 -4.60 -30.21 21.79
N SER A 90 -4.11 -30.36 20.55
CA SER A 90 -3.26 -29.38 19.86
C SER A 90 -3.78 -29.18 18.45
N THR A 91 -4.35 -28.01 18.15
CA THR A 91 -5.06 -27.75 16.89
C THR A 91 -4.53 -26.50 16.18
N LEU A 92 -4.66 -26.48 14.85
CA LEU A 92 -4.27 -25.36 14.00
C LEU A 92 -5.54 -24.74 13.41
N ILE A 93 -6.12 -23.80 14.15
CA ILE A 93 -7.42 -23.19 13.82
C ILE A 93 -7.33 -21.68 13.57
N ASP A 94 -6.25 -21.04 14.00
CA ASP A 94 -5.96 -19.64 13.72
C ASP A 94 -5.04 -19.58 12.50
N HIS A 95 -5.48 -18.89 11.45
CA HIS A 95 -4.80 -18.92 10.15
C HIS A 95 -4.37 -17.53 9.73
N ILE A 96 -3.31 -17.49 8.91
CA ILE A 96 -2.94 -16.33 8.11
C ILE A 96 -2.91 -16.78 6.66
N TYR A 97 -3.67 -16.11 5.81
CA TYR A 97 -3.68 -16.30 4.35
C TYR A 97 -3.16 -15.05 3.66
N VAL A 98 -2.33 -15.22 2.64
CA VAL A 98 -1.80 -14.10 1.84
C VAL A 98 -1.94 -14.35 0.35
N SER A 99 -2.22 -13.30 -0.42
CA SER A 99 -2.29 -13.39 -1.89
C SER A 99 -0.93 -13.22 -2.58
N ASN A 100 0.11 -12.81 -1.85
CA ASN A 100 1.44 -12.53 -2.37
C ASN A 100 2.53 -12.90 -1.35
N LEU A 101 3.12 -14.09 -1.51
CA LEU A 101 4.21 -14.58 -0.67
C LEU A 101 5.48 -13.74 -0.74
N ASP A 102 5.78 -13.09 -1.87
CA ASP A 102 7.01 -12.32 -2.01
C ASP A 102 7.09 -11.16 -1.02
N LYS A 103 5.92 -10.70 -0.53
CA LYS A 103 5.80 -9.63 0.47
C LYS A 103 5.84 -10.12 1.91
N VAL A 104 5.91 -11.43 2.15
CA VAL A 104 6.04 -12.00 3.49
C VAL A 104 7.52 -12.13 3.83
N GLN A 105 7.92 -11.61 4.98
CA GLN A 105 9.26 -11.81 5.53
C GLN A 105 9.29 -13.07 6.37
N GLU A 106 8.33 -13.21 7.28
CA GLU A 106 8.20 -14.33 8.20
C GLU A 106 6.77 -14.41 8.76
N SER A 107 6.41 -15.58 9.26
CA SER A 107 5.20 -15.81 10.04
C SER A 107 5.51 -16.78 11.17
N HIS A 108 4.96 -16.54 12.36
CA HIS A 108 5.26 -17.34 13.54
C HIS A 108 4.05 -17.51 14.46
N VAL A 109 4.08 -18.55 15.30
CA VAL A 109 3.13 -18.77 16.38
C VAL A 109 3.82 -18.50 17.71
N CYS A 110 3.48 -17.40 18.37
CA CYS A 110 4.06 -17.00 19.64
C CYS A 110 3.46 -17.85 20.76
N LYS A 111 4.24 -18.79 21.32
CA LYS A 111 3.78 -19.71 22.39
C LYS A 111 3.69 -19.03 23.76
N LEU A 112 2.91 -17.97 23.84
CA LEU A 112 2.66 -17.21 25.06
C LEU A 112 1.45 -17.79 25.80
N ALA A 113 1.60 -18.11 27.08
CA ALA A 113 0.56 -18.72 27.91
C ALA A 113 -0.44 -17.69 28.48
N ILE A 114 -0.93 -16.78 27.63
CA ILE A 114 -1.90 -15.75 28.02
C ILE A 114 -3.35 -16.26 27.82
N SER A 115 -3.54 -17.23 26.93
CA SER A 115 -4.81 -17.87 26.60
C SER A 115 -4.58 -19.33 26.17
N ASP A 116 -5.66 -20.10 25.95
CA ASP A 116 -5.57 -21.40 25.28
C ASP A 116 -5.26 -21.29 23.78
N HIS A 117 -5.35 -20.08 23.23
CA HIS A 117 -4.82 -19.70 21.91
C HIS A 117 -3.48 -18.97 22.00
N TYR A 118 -2.53 -19.40 21.18
CA TYR A 118 -1.28 -18.72 20.88
C TYR A 118 -1.47 -17.66 19.81
N PRO A 119 -0.96 -16.42 20.03
CA PRO A 119 -0.94 -15.40 19.00
C PRO A 119 -0.20 -15.84 17.74
N ILE A 120 -0.74 -15.46 16.59
CA ILE A 120 -0.09 -15.64 15.28
C ILE A 120 0.45 -14.29 14.79
N CYS A 121 1.66 -14.30 14.27
CA CYS A 121 2.36 -13.11 13.81
C CYS A 121 2.69 -13.22 12.33
N LEU A 122 2.61 -12.10 11.63
CA LEU A 122 3.02 -11.93 10.24
C LEU A 122 3.89 -10.68 10.13
N THR A 123 5.13 -10.86 9.71
CA THR A 123 6.01 -9.75 9.35
C THR A 123 6.02 -9.64 7.82
N ARG A 124 5.68 -8.46 7.29
CA ARG A 124 5.78 -8.19 5.85
C ARG A 124 7.13 -7.56 5.53
N LYS A 125 7.72 -7.96 4.39
CA LYS A 125 8.94 -7.33 3.90
C LYS A 125 8.72 -5.84 3.71
N GLU A 126 9.50 -5.05 4.44
CA GLU A 126 9.71 -3.67 4.07
C GLU A 126 10.49 -3.64 2.76
N VAL A 127 9.85 -3.23 1.67
CA VAL A 127 10.62 -2.72 0.53
C VAL A 127 11.12 -1.34 0.94
N ASN A 128 12.13 -1.29 1.82
CA ASN A 128 12.95 -0.11 1.95
C ASN A 128 13.65 0.08 0.62
N LYS A 129 13.07 0.95 -0.21
CA LYS A 129 13.86 1.66 -1.20
C LYS A 129 14.79 2.59 -0.41
N ASP A 130 15.76 2.03 0.29
CA ASP A 130 16.99 2.72 0.66
C ASP A 130 17.81 2.98 -0.60
N LYS A 131 17.19 3.64 -1.59
CA LYS A 131 17.86 4.27 -2.70
C LYS A 131 18.43 5.61 -2.25
N LYS A 132 18.98 5.70 -1.02
CA LYS A 132 19.67 6.93 -0.61
C LYS A 132 20.97 7.13 -1.39
N ASN A 133 21.53 6.09 -2.02
CA ASN A 133 22.74 6.22 -2.87
C ASN A 133 22.79 5.34 -4.13
N SER A 134 21.77 4.55 -4.47
CA SER A 134 21.78 3.82 -5.73
C SER A 134 21.55 4.80 -6.88
N HIS A 135 22.46 4.86 -7.84
CA HIS A 135 22.22 5.66 -9.03
C HIS A 135 21.05 5.05 -9.80
N SER A 136 20.14 5.90 -10.27
CA SER A 136 19.10 5.45 -11.18
C SER A 136 19.72 5.16 -12.53
N THR A 137 19.33 4.08 -13.16
CA THR A 137 19.62 3.85 -14.57
C THR A 137 18.35 4.10 -15.38
N ILE A 138 18.53 4.65 -16.58
CA ILE A 138 17.46 4.77 -17.57
C ILE A 138 17.88 3.99 -18.80
N THR A 139 16.89 3.35 -19.43
CA THR A 139 17.07 2.58 -20.65
C THR A 139 16.36 3.30 -21.78
N TYR A 140 17.04 3.56 -22.89
CA TYR A 140 16.48 4.25 -24.04
C TYR A 140 17.16 3.82 -25.34
N ARG A 141 16.48 3.99 -26.48
CA ARG A 141 17.09 3.75 -27.80
C ARG A 141 18.00 4.92 -28.19
N ASN A 142 19.25 4.63 -28.54
CA ASN A 142 20.24 5.66 -28.86
C ASN A 142 20.16 6.10 -30.33
N PHE A 143 19.56 7.26 -30.58
CA PHE A 143 19.43 7.83 -31.92
C PHE A 143 20.64 8.67 -32.39
N LYS A 144 21.75 8.71 -31.65
CA LYS A 144 22.88 9.61 -31.96
C LYS A 144 23.49 9.39 -33.35
N LYS A 145 23.46 8.16 -33.86
CA LYS A 145 23.94 7.78 -35.20
C LYS A 145 22.82 7.22 -36.08
N PHE A 146 21.56 7.51 -35.74
CA PHE A 146 20.44 7.00 -36.52
C PHE A 146 20.42 7.67 -37.89
N ASP A 147 20.47 6.85 -38.93
CA ASP A 147 20.26 7.27 -40.31
C ASP A 147 18.92 6.72 -40.78
N GLN A 148 18.02 7.63 -41.15
CA GLN A 148 16.66 7.27 -41.55
C GLN A 148 16.64 6.45 -42.86
N ASN A 149 17.53 6.74 -43.81
CA ASN A 149 17.53 6.09 -45.10
C ASN A 149 18.05 4.65 -44.96
N GLU A 150 19.15 4.46 -44.24
CA GLU A 150 19.70 3.12 -43.95
C GLU A 150 18.71 2.26 -43.15
N PHE A 151 18.00 2.86 -42.19
CA PHE A 151 16.95 2.17 -41.45
C PHE A 151 15.82 1.69 -42.36
N LEU A 152 15.34 2.55 -43.28
CA LEU A 152 14.29 2.19 -44.22
C LEU A 152 14.75 1.10 -45.20
N LEU A 153 15.99 1.16 -45.68
CA LEU A 153 16.57 0.13 -46.56
C LEU A 153 16.65 -1.23 -45.87
N ASP A 154 17.17 -1.27 -44.64
CA ASP A 154 17.24 -2.53 -43.87
C ASP A 154 15.84 -3.08 -43.56
N LEU A 155 14.89 -2.21 -43.24
CA LEU A 155 13.51 -2.61 -42.98
C LEU A 155 12.85 -3.22 -44.23
N GLN A 156 13.06 -2.61 -45.41
CA GLN A 156 12.57 -3.16 -46.68
C GLN A 156 13.23 -4.49 -47.04
N SER A 157 14.51 -4.66 -46.72
CA SER A 157 15.25 -5.92 -46.97
C SER A 157 14.90 -7.04 -45.98
N THR A 158 14.19 -6.73 -44.89
CA THR A 158 13.86 -7.70 -43.84
C THR A 158 12.80 -8.68 -44.35
N PRO A 159 13.02 -10.01 -44.24
CA PRO A 159 12.15 -11.03 -44.83
C PRO A 159 10.88 -11.26 -44.02
N PHE A 160 10.02 -10.25 -43.90
CA PHE A 160 8.75 -10.33 -43.15
C PHE A 160 7.79 -11.38 -43.71
N TYR A 161 7.90 -11.72 -45.00
CA TYR A 161 7.11 -12.79 -45.63
C TYR A 161 7.25 -14.15 -44.90
N LYS A 162 8.33 -14.37 -44.13
CA LYS A 162 8.50 -15.59 -43.33
C LYS A 162 7.41 -15.77 -42.26
N ILE A 163 6.77 -14.69 -41.84
CA ILE A 163 5.69 -14.72 -40.84
C ILE A 163 4.43 -15.38 -41.42
N GLU A 164 4.22 -15.28 -42.74
CA GLU A 164 3.06 -15.85 -43.44
C GLU A 164 3.08 -17.38 -43.51
N PHE A 165 4.23 -18.01 -43.24
CA PHE A 165 4.38 -19.46 -43.21
C PHE A 165 4.13 -20.08 -41.82
N GLU A 166 3.82 -19.27 -40.81
CA GLU A 166 3.54 -19.75 -39.46
C GLU A 166 2.03 -19.74 -39.19
N ASP A 167 1.50 -20.87 -38.71
CA ASP A 167 0.08 -21.02 -38.42
C ASP A 167 -0.30 -20.55 -37.01
N ASN A 168 0.67 -20.48 -36.09
CA ASN A 168 0.42 -20.11 -34.70
C ASN A 168 0.53 -18.59 -34.51
N PRO A 169 -0.57 -17.88 -34.16
CA PRO A 169 -0.55 -16.42 -34.03
C PRO A 169 0.44 -15.88 -33.00
N SER A 170 0.69 -16.63 -31.91
CA SER A 170 1.67 -16.25 -30.90
C SER A 170 3.10 -16.33 -31.45
N VAL A 171 3.39 -17.32 -32.30
CA VAL A 171 4.69 -17.47 -32.96
C VAL A 171 4.87 -16.39 -34.03
N CYS A 172 3.83 -16.11 -34.83
CA CYS A 172 3.84 -15.01 -35.81
C CYS A 172 4.20 -13.67 -35.15
N LEU A 173 3.56 -13.36 -34.01
CA LEU A 173 3.81 -12.13 -33.27
C LEU A 173 5.25 -12.05 -32.74
N GLN A 174 5.76 -13.16 -32.19
CA GLN A 174 7.13 -13.22 -31.70
C GLN A 174 8.14 -12.98 -32.83
N LEU A 175 7.97 -13.66 -33.96
CA LEU A 175 8.84 -13.49 -35.13
C LEU A 175 8.82 -12.07 -35.68
N PHE A 176 7.65 -11.43 -35.73
CA PHE A 176 7.54 -10.03 -36.11
C PHE A 176 8.37 -9.13 -35.18
N TYR A 177 8.21 -9.28 -33.86
CA TYR A 177 8.98 -8.52 -32.89
C TYR A 177 10.48 -8.77 -33.01
N ASP A 178 10.91 -10.01 -33.20
CA ASP A 178 12.33 -10.35 -33.32
C ASP A 178 12.95 -9.72 -34.57
N MET A 179 12.25 -9.79 -35.72
CA MET A 179 12.70 -9.16 -36.96
C MET A 179 12.77 -7.63 -36.84
N LEU A 180 11.72 -7.01 -36.30
CA LEU A 180 11.66 -5.56 -36.13
C LEU A 180 12.71 -5.06 -35.12
N ASN A 181 12.82 -5.72 -33.97
CA ASN A 181 13.80 -5.35 -32.95
C ASN A 181 15.23 -5.53 -33.44
N LYS A 182 15.50 -6.53 -34.28
CA LYS A 182 16.83 -6.70 -34.90
C LYS A 182 17.23 -5.48 -35.75
N VAL A 183 16.32 -4.95 -36.56
CA VAL A 183 16.56 -3.72 -37.33
C VAL A 183 16.70 -2.51 -36.40
N LEU A 184 15.80 -2.38 -35.42
CA LEU A 184 15.86 -1.28 -34.46
C LEU A 184 17.14 -1.29 -33.62
N ASP A 185 17.66 -2.46 -33.24
CA ASP A 185 18.87 -2.57 -32.43
C ASP A 185 20.13 -2.29 -33.25
N LYS A 186 20.11 -2.55 -34.56
CA LYS A 186 21.17 -2.13 -35.50
C LYS A 186 21.26 -0.61 -35.60
N HIS A 187 20.13 0.09 -35.72
CA HIS A 187 20.08 1.54 -36.02
C HIS A 187 19.92 2.45 -34.80
N ALA A 188 19.22 1.98 -33.78
CA ALA A 188 18.90 2.70 -32.56
C ALA A 188 19.00 1.75 -31.35
N PRO A 189 20.22 1.25 -31.04
CA PRO A 189 20.43 0.26 -30.00
C PRO A 189 19.91 0.73 -28.65
N VAL A 190 19.34 -0.20 -27.89
CA VAL A 190 18.96 0.05 -26.50
C VAL A 190 20.23 0.23 -25.67
N VAL A 191 20.35 1.38 -25.01
CA VAL A 191 21.48 1.68 -24.12
C VAL A 191 20.98 2.00 -22.72
N GLU A 192 21.80 1.64 -21.74
CA GLU A 192 21.57 1.98 -20.35
C GLU A 192 22.48 3.15 -19.95
N LYS A 193 21.91 4.15 -19.27
CA LYS A 193 22.66 5.31 -18.78
C LYS A 193 22.37 5.58 -17.31
N ARG A 194 23.45 5.68 -16.54
CA ARG A 194 23.42 6.12 -15.15
C ARG A 194 23.02 7.59 -15.07
N VAL A 195 21.96 7.89 -14.33
CA VAL A 195 21.45 9.23 -14.09
C VAL A 195 21.32 9.51 -12.59
N LYS A 196 21.50 10.77 -12.22
CA LYS A 196 21.33 11.22 -10.83
C LYS A 196 19.85 11.32 -10.45
N LYS A 197 18.99 11.61 -11.43
CA LYS A 197 17.54 11.69 -11.31
C LYS A 197 16.93 11.12 -12.59
N ASP A 198 15.92 10.28 -12.43
CA ASP A 198 15.12 9.70 -13.50
C ASP A 198 14.29 10.76 -14.22
N ARG A 199 13.71 11.71 -13.46
CA ARG A 199 12.96 12.84 -13.98
C ARG A 199 13.69 14.16 -13.72
N GLN A 200 13.89 14.93 -14.77
CA GLN A 200 14.37 16.31 -14.62
C GLN A 200 13.24 17.19 -14.06
N PRO A 201 13.57 18.20 -13.24
CA PRO A 201 12.57 19.17 -12.80
C PRO A 201 11.90 19.85 -13.99
N ASP A 202 10.61 20.12 -13.92
CA ASP A 202 9.85 20.68 -15.05
C ASP A 202 10.31 22.11 -15.44
N TRP A 203 10.98 22.84 -14.53
CA TRP A 203 11.62 24.12 -14.85
C TRP A 203 12.92 23.99 -15.66
N TYR A 204 13.43 22.76 -15.87
CA TYR A 204 14.65 22.49 -16.62
C TYR A 204 14.34 22.40 -18.12
N ASN A 205 14.71 23.43 -18.86
CA ASN A 205 14.33 23.61 -20.27
C ASN A 205 15.54 23.61 -21.23
N SER A 206 15.24 23.68 -22.53
CA SER A 206 16.24 23.71 -23.62
C SER A 206 17.19 24.91 -23.55
N GLU A 207 16.73 26.07 -23.07
CA GLU A 207 17.58 27.26 -22.89
C GLU A 207 18.69 27.02 -21.86
N ILE A 208 18.36 26.36 -20.74
CA ILE A 208 19.36 25.98 -19.73
C ILE A 208 20.37 25.01 -20.33
N ILE A 209 19.91 24.03 -21.13
CA ILE A 209 20.79 23.07 -21.79
C ILE A 209 21.74 23.79 -22.75
N TYR A 210 21.22 24.70 -23.58
CA TYR A 210 22.03 25.49 -24.51
C TYR A 210 23.08 26.33 -23.79
N ALA A 211 22.69 27.08 -22.76
CA ALA A 211 23.61 27.92 -22.00
C ALA A 211 24.72 27.11 -21.31
N ARG A 212 24.40 25.92 -20.79
CA ARG A 212 25.38 24.97 -20.24
C ARG A 212 26.35 24.46 -21.30
N ASN A 213 25.85 24.08 -22.47
CA ASN A 213 26.68 23.60 -23.57
C ASN A 213 27.65 24.69 -24.05
N MET A 214 27.18 25.94 -24.16
CA MET A 214 28.04 27.08 -24.51
C MET A 214 29.10 27.33 -23.44
N ARG A 215 28.72 27.35 -22.15
CA ARG A 215 29.68 27.44 -21.04
C ARG A 215 30.76 26.36 -21.14
N ASP A 216 30.37 25.10 -21.33
CA ASP A 216 31.30 23.97 -21.36
C ASP A 216 32.19 24.00 -22.60
N LYS A 217 31.66 24.43 -23.76
CA LYS A 217 32.42 24.69 -24.99
C LYS A 217 33.52 25.72 -24.78
N TYR A 218 33.20 26.90 -24.24
CA TYR A 218 34.19 27.96 -24.03
C TYR A 218 35.21 27.62 -22.94
N ASN A 219 34.82 26.82 -21.94
CA ASN A 219 35.76 26.25 -20.98
C ASN A 219 36.77 25.33 -21.66
N ALA A 220 36.31 24.43 -22.54
CA ALA A 220 37.18 23.51 -23.28
C ALA A 220 38.13 24.24 -24.25
N LEU A 221 37.70 25.38 -24.80
CA LEU A 221 38.51 26.23 -25.68
C LEU A 221 39.50 27.14 -24.92
N GLY A 222 39.44 27.20 -23.57
CA GLY A 222 40.27 28.12 -22.78
C GLY A 222 39.89 29.60 -22.89
N LEU A 223 38.71 29.90 -23.45
CA LEU A 223 38.22 31.26 -23.68
C LEU A 223 37.51 31.79 -22.41
N TRP A 224 38.29 32.39 -21.52
CA TRP A 224 37.84 32.75 -20.17
C TRP A 224 36.77 33.84 -20.09
N SER A 225 36.77 34.80 -21.02
CA SER A 225 35.79 35.90 -21.05
C SER A 225 34.39 35.36 -21.37
N GLU A 226 34.31 34.58 -22.45
CA GLU A 226 33.11 33.93 -22.95
C GLU A 226 32.62 32.87 -21.96
N TYR A 227 33.53 32.10 -21.38
CA TYR A 227 33.20 31.17 -20.29
C TYR A 227 32.53 31.90 -19.12
N ARG A 228 33.11 33.01 -18.65
CA ARG A 228 32.57 33.79 -17.52
C ARG A 228 31.19 34.36 -17.86
N PHE A 229 31.02 34.87 -19.08
CA PHE A 229 29.73 35.33 -19.59
C PHE A 229 28.69 34.19 -19.54
N TRP A 230 28.98 33.04 -20.15
CA TRP A 230 28.04 31.91 -20.22
C TRP A 230 27.79 31.25 -18.86
N ARG A 231 28.76 31.25 -17.95
CA ARG A 231 28.59 30.80 -16.56
C ARG A 231 27.56 31.68 -15.84
N ASN A 232 27.70 33.00 -15.95
CA ASN A 232 26.78 33.95 -15.32
C ASN A 232 25.40 33.91 -15.99
N LYS A 233 25.34 33.83 -17.33
CA LYS A 233 24.11 33.66 -18.11
C LYS A 233 23.36 32.40 -17.71
N THR A 234 24.07 31.26 -17.59
CA THR A 234 23.49 29.99 -17.16
C THR A 234 22.84 30.12 -15.77
N LYS A 235 23.54 30.74 -14.81
CA LYS A 235 22.99 31.00 -13.47
C LYS A 235 21.70 31.81 -13.55
N GLN A 236 21.71 32.90 -14.31
CA GLN A 236 20.55 33.78 -14.50
C GLN A 236 19.36 33.04 -15.12
N ILE A 237 19.57 32.25 -16.18
CA ILE A 237 18.52 31.48 -16.84
C ILE A 237 17.93 30.45 -15.88
N ILE A 238 18.75 29.77 -15.07
CA ILE A 238 18.26 28.80 -14.07
C ILE A 238 17.40 29.50 -13.01
N GLU A 239 17.85 30.64 -12.48
CA GLU A 239 17.10 31.41 -11.48
C GLU A 239 15.76 31.90 -12.03
N ASN A 240 15.76 32.49 -13.23
CA ASN A 240 14.55 32.95 -13.90
C ASN A 240 13.58 31.80 -14.23
N SER A 241 14.10 30.67 -14.73
CA SER A 241 13.27 29.51 -15.08
C SER A 241 12.59 28.92 -13.86
N LYS A 242 13.32 28.78 -12.73
CA LYS A 242 12.74 28.37 -11.45
C LYS A 242 11.67 29.35 -10.98
N LYS A 243 11.99 30.65 -10.97
CA LYS A 243 11.07 31.70 -10.51
C LYS A 243 9.77 31.70 -11.31
N ASN A 244 9.86 31.64 -12.64
CA ASN A 244 8.70 31.61 -13.52
C ASN A 244 7.88 30.33 -13.33
N TYR A 245 8.53 29.17 -13.22
CA TYR A 245 7.84 27.91 -13.00
C TYR A 245 7.01 27.92 -11.71
N TYR A 246 7.62 28.27 -10.57
CA TYR A 246 6.89 28.29 -9.29
C TYR A 246 5.85 29.41 -9.24
N LYS A 247 6.13 30.57 -9.85
CA LYS A 247 5.15 31.66 -9.97
C LYS A 247 3.91 31.20 -10.75
N ASN A 248 4.09 30.51 -11.87
CA ASN A 248 2.99 29.99 -12.67
C ASN A 248 2.26 28.86 -11.93
N MET A 249 2.98 27.95 -11.28
CA MET A 249 2.39 26.87 -10.49
C MET A 249 1.47 27.39 -9.36
N VAL A 250 1.85 28.47 -8.69
CA VAL A 250 1.02 29.15 -7.67
C VAL A 250 -0.13 29.94 -8.31
N LYS A 251 0.06 30.52 -9.49
CA LYS A 251 -1.02 31.23 -10.20
C LYS A 251 -2.09 30.27 -10.72
N ASP A 252 -1.67 29.09 -11.18
CA ASP A 252 -2.53 28.11 -11.83
C ASP A 252 -3.18 27.13 -10.82
N SER A 253 -2.77 27.17 -9.54
CA SER A 253 -3.35 26.36 -8.49
C SER A 253 -4.78 26.81 -8.15
N LYS A 254 -5.74 25.91 -8.30
CA LYS A 254 -7.17 26.17 -8.04
C LYS A 254 -7.63 25.77 -6.63
N ASP A 255 -6.81 25.01 -5.92
CA ASP A 255 -7.17 24.40 -4.64
C ASP A 255 -5.98 24.37 -3.66
N SER A 256 -6.29 24.32 -2.36
CA SER A 256 -5.26 24.29 -1.30
C SER A 256 -4.29 23.12 -1.48
N LYS A 257 -4.77 21.98 -1.98
CA LYS A 257 -3.93 20.79 -2.20
C LYS A 257 -2.85 21.01 -3.25
N SER A 258 -3.14 21.71 -4.36
CA SER A 258 -2.12 22.02 -5.38
C SER A 258 -1.11 23.05 -4.89
N LEU A 259 -1.54 24.04 -4.09
CA LEU A 259 -0.64 24.98 -3.40
C LEU A 259 0.31 24.26 -2.44
N TRP A 260 -0.21 23.37 -1.59
CA TRP A 260 0.61 22.58 -0.67
C TRP A 260 1.61 21.69 -1.42
N LYS A 261 1.21 21.07 -2.55
CA LYS A 261 2.15 20.35 -3.43
C LYS A 261 3.27 21.25 -3.94
N CYS A 262 2.95 22.47 -4.38
CA CYS A 262 3.95 23.46 -4.79
C CYS A 262 4.91 23.80 -3.65
N LEU A 263 4.39 24.08 -2.46
CA LEU A 263 5.19 24.41 -1.27
C LEU A 263 6.11 23.26 -0.84
N HIS A 264 5.59 22.03 -0.81
CA HIS A 264 6.41 20.85 -0.49
C HIS A 264 7.50 20.61 -1.54
N SER A 265 7.27 20.96 -2.82
CA SER A 265 8.29 20.85 -3.86
C SER A 265 9.43 21.88 -3.71
N LEU A 266 9.15 23.04 -3.11
CA LEU A 266 10.14 24.08 -2.80
C LEU A 266 11.02 23.72 -1.60
N ASN A 267 10.49 22.94 -0.66
CA ASN A 267 11.19 22.58 0.56
C ASN A 267 11.24 21.05 0.76
N PRO A 268 12.26 20.36 0.19
CA PRO A 268 12.40 18.91 0.31
C PRO A 268 12.62 18.39 1.75
N LYS A 269 12.81 19.31 2.72
CA LYS A 269 13.07 19.01 4.14
C LYS A 269 11.82 18.86 5.02
N PHE A 270 10.61 19.03 4.49
CA PHE A 270 9.38 18.55 5.16
C PHE A 270 9.30 17.01 5.28
N LYS A 271 10.39 16.30 4.97
CA LYS A 271 10.55 14.85 5.15
C LYS A 271 10.97 14.45 6.56
N ASN A 272 11.22 15.39 7.45
CA ASN A 272 11.19 15.05 8.86
C ASN A 272 9.70 14.86 9.19
N SER A 273 9.38 13.68 9.73
CA SER A 273 8.08 13.35 10.32
C SER A 273 7.52 14.53 11.11
N PRO A 274 6.20 14.61 11.36
CA PRO A 274 5.74 15.44 12.46
C PRO A 274 6.66 15.13 13.64
N HIS A 275 7.27 16.16 14.24
CA HIS A 275 7.89 15.96 15.54
C HIS A 275 6.74 15.49 16.42
N GLU A 276 6.68 14.19 16.69
CA GLU A 276 5.67 13.58 17.54
C GLU A 276 5.95 14.10 18.94
N LEU A 277 5.26 15.17 19.27
CA LEU A 277 5.30 15.79 20.57
C LEU A 277 4.11 15.22 21.32
N ALA A 278 4.34 14.21 22.16
CA ALA A 278 3.38 13.89 23.21
C ALA A 278 3.63 14.86 24.37
N THR A 279 2.55 15.39 24.90
CA THR A 279 2.58 16.21 26.10
C THR A 279 2.10 15.34 27.25
N ASP A 280 2.92 15.17 28.27
CA ASP A 280 2.49 14.50 29.50
C ASP A 280 1.53 15.38 30.32
N GLU A 281 0.95 14.82 31.39
CA GLU A 281 0.04 15.53 32.29
C GLU A 281 0.68 16.76 32.96
N ASN A 282 2.01 16.86 32.94
CA ASN A 282 2.79 17.97 33.49
C ASN A 282 3.17 19.03 32.44
N ASN A 283 2.57 19.00 31.24
CA ASN A 283 2.90 19.88 30.10
C ASN A 283 4.34 19.74 29.57
N THR A 284 5.03 18.65 29.89
CA THR A 284 6.37 18.39 29.38
C THR A 284 6.26 17.71 28.01
N THR A 285 6.94 18.28 27.02
CA THR A 285 6.91 17.76 25.66
C THR A 285 8.07 16.80 25.42
N THR A 286 7.76 15.57 24.99
CA THR A 286 8.74 14.51 24.73
C THR A 286 8.64 14.01 23.28
N ASN A 287 9.79 13.63 22.73
CA ASN A 287 9.96 13.03 21.40
C ASN A 287 10.59 11.62 21.51
N ASP A 288 10.61 11.05 22.71
CA ASP A 288 11.07 9.69 22.95
C ASP A 288 9.91 8.70 22.75
N LYS A 289 10.14 7.69 21.90
CA LYS A 289 9.10 6.75 21.46
C LYS A 289 8.53 5.92 22.60
N LYS A 290 9.37 5.51 23.56
CA LYS A 290 8.95 4.73 24.72
C LYS A 290 8.06 5.58 25.61
N SER A 291 8.50 6.81 25.89
CA SER A 291 7.71 7.78 26.64
C SER A 291 6.35 8.07 25.99
N ILE A 292 6.29 8.22 24.67
CA ILE A 292 5.01 8.41 23.94
C ILE A 292 4.08 7.19 24.13
N ALA A 293 4.61 5.98 23.95
CA ALA A 293 3.84 4.74 24.12
C ALA A 293 3.35 4.56 25.56
N ASP A 294 4.18 4.85 26.55
CA ASP A 294 3.85 4.77 27.97
C ASP A 294 2.77 5.80 28.34
N THR A 295 2.84 7.04 27.83
CA THR A 295 1.79 8.06 28.01
C THR A 295 0.46 7.62 27.42
N PHE A 296 0.48 7.06 26.21
CA PHE A 296 -0.72 6.53 25.55
C PHE A 296 -1.32 5.35 26.33
N ASN A 297 -0.48 4.42 26.77
CA ASN A 297 -0.90 3.27 27.55
C ASN A 297 -1.54 3.72 28.87
N THR A 298 -0.87 4.63 29.59
CA THR A 298 -1.37 5.22 30.85
C THR A 298 -2.76 5.82 30.64
N PHE A 299 -2.93 6.69 29.64
CA PHE A 299 -4.22 7.30 29.32
C PHE A 299 -5.33 6.27 29.07
N PHE A 300 -5.09 5.23 28.26
CA PHE A 300 -6.13 4.25 27.95
C PHE A 300 -6.42 3.30 29.11
N THR A 301 -5.44 3.06 29.99
CA THR A 301 -5.64 2.30 31.23
C THR A 301 -6.37 3.12 32.31
N SER A 302 -6.08 4.42 32.45
CA SER A 302 -6.66 5.28 33.50
C SER A 302 -8.02 5.88 33.11
N CYS A 303 -8.29 6.08 31.81
CA CYS A 303 -9.52 6.71 31.31
C CYS A 303 -10.80 6.07 31.85
N ALA A 304 -10.83 4.73 31.98
CA ALA A 304 -12.01 4.04 32.49
C ALA A 304 -12.24 4.28 34.00
N GLU A 305 -11.18 4.48 34.77
CA GLU A 305 -11.24 4.78 36.21
C GLU A 305 -11.54 6.26 36.46
N GLU A 306 -10.90 7.17 35.72
CA GLU A 306 -11.19 8.61 35.78
C GLU A 306 -12.65 8.92 35.41
N LEU A 307 -13.20 8.26 34.39
CA LEU A 307 -14.62 8.40 34.02
C LEU A 307 -15.57 7.83 35.08
N ARG A 308 -15.11 6.87 35.89
CA ARG A 308 -15.87 6.32 37.02
C ARG A 308 -15.78 7.22 38.25
N GLU A 309 -14.66 7.86 38.50
CA GLU A 309 -14.49 8.79 39.63
C GLU A 309 -15.18 10.15 39.38
N GLN A 310 -15.15 10.66 38.14
CA GLN A 310 -15.86 11.90 37.78
C GLN A 310 -17.38 11.76 37.77
N ARG A 311 -17.88 10.51 37.71
CA ARG A 311 -19.30 10.23 37.87
C ARG A 311 -19.49 9.65 39.26
N ASP A 312 -19.89 10.49 40.20
CA ASP A 312 -20.32 10.08 41.53
C ASP A 312 -21.62 9.24 41.42
N ILE A 313 -21.50 7.99 40.97
CA ILE A 313 -22.61 7.05 40.81
C ILE A 313 -22.84 6.38 42.16
N THR A 314 -23.27 7.16 43.13
CA THR A 314 -23.83 6.65 44.39
C THR A 314 -25.33 6.36 44.27
N SER A 315 -25.98 6.78 43.19
CA SER A 315 -27.27 6.23 42.78
C SER A 315 -27.45 6.27 41.27
N ILE A 316 -27.58 5.11 40.63
CA ILE A 316 -28.17 5.02 39.30
C ILE A 316 -29.66 5.30 39.51
N ASP A 317 -30.11 6.52 39.20
CA ASP A 317 -31.54 6.83 39.24
C ASP A 317 -32.27 5.90 38.24
N LYS A 318 -33.42 5.35 38.65
CA LYS A 318 -34.27 4.53 37.78
C LYS A 318 -34.63 5.27 36.49
N ALA A 319 -34.58 6.61 36.50
CA ALA A 319 -34.71 7.46 35.33
C ALA A 319 -33.64 7.20 34.26
N ASP A 320 -32.37 7.01 34.63
CA ASP A 320 -31.27 6.79 33.68
C ASP A 320 -31.33 5.40 33.05
N PHE A 321 -31.71 4.39 33.83
CA PHE A 321 -31.97 3.05 33.29
C PHE A 321 -33.19 3.07 32.35
N ASN A 322 -34.22 3.85 32.67
CA ASN A 322 -35.36 4.05 31.79
C ASN A 322 -34.99 4.82 30.52
N ASN A 323 -34.10 5.80 30.59
CA ASN A 323 -33.59 6.53 29.43
C ASN A 323 -32.75 5.64 28.52
N LEU A 324 -31.87 4.81 29.09
CA LEU A 324 -31.12 3.80 28.34
C LEU A 324 -32.04 2.73 27.75
N SER A 325 -33.02 2.25 28.50
CA SER A 325 -34.04 1.30 28.02
C SER A 325 -34.88 1.90 26.91
N LYS A 326 -35.24 3.19 26.99
CA LYS A 326 -36.00 3.92 25.98
C LYS A 326 -35.16 4.20 24.74
N PHE A 327 -33.87 4.51 24.91
CA PHE A 327 -32.90 4.62 23.81
C PHE A 327 -32.77 3.29 23.07
N ILE A 328 -32.52 2.19 23.78
CA ILE A 328 -32.43 0.84 23.21
C ILE A 328 -33.75 0.43 22.55
N LYS A 329 -34.90 0.67 23.19
CA LYS A 329 -36.22 0.34 22.63
C LYS A 329 -36.58 1.20 21.41
N ASN A 330 -36.15 2.46 21.37
CA ASN A 330 -36.35 3.32 20.19
C ASN A 330 -35.44 2.90 19.03
N GLN A 331 -34.22 2.44 19.30
CA GLN A 331 -33.34 1.86 18.29
C GLN A 331 -33.82 0.48 17.79
N LEU A 332 -34.59 -0.25 18.60
CA LEU A 332 -35.13 -1.58 18.25
C LEU A 332 -36.56 -1.57 17.68
N LYS A 333 -37.31 -0.47 17.76
CA LYS A 333 -38.71 -0.41 17.29
C LYS A 333 -38.85 0.06 15.84
N THR A 334 -38.42 -0.79 14.91
CA THR A 334 -39.06 -1.01 13.59
C THR A 334 -38.75 -2.42 13.08
N THR A 335 -39.21 -3.45 13.79
CA THR A 335 -39.45 -4.75 13.16
C THR A 335 -40.74 -5.34 13.71
N THR A 336 -41.75 -5.36 12.86
CA THR A 336 -43.09 -5.88 13.09
C THR A 336 -43.04 -7.37 13.40
N ARG A 337 -43.96 -7.80 14.28
CA ARG A 337 -44.18 -9.18 14.73
C ARG A 337 -44.20 -10.19 13.57
N CYS A 338 -43.45 -11.29 13.71
CA CYS A 338 -43.84 -12.58 13.18
C CYS A 338 -43.76 -13.65 14.28
N SER A 339 -44.83 -14.41 14.37
CA SER A 339 -45.18 -15.39 15.39
C SER A 339 -44.36 -16.68 15.29
N ALA A 340 -44.00 -17.19 16.48
CA ALA A 340 -43.80 -18.58 16.86
C ALA A 340 -42.99 -19.50 15.92
N GLY A 341 -41.75 -19.77 16.36
CA GLY A 341 -41.10 -21.07 16.17
C GLY A 341 -40.11 -21.15 15.02
N ARG A 342 -38.82 -21.23 15.38
CA ARG A 342 -37.62 -21.38 14.52
C ARG A 342 -37.10 -20.09 13.88
N SER A 343 -35.76 -20.03 13.83
CA SER A 343 -34.88 -19.28 12.90
C SER A 343 -34.16 -17.98 13.35
N PHE A 344 -32.83 -18.08 13.29
CA PHE A 344 -31.85 -17.21 12.61
C PHE A 344 -31.86 -15.68 12.87
N ILE A 345 -30.78 -15.18 13.47
CA ILE A 345 -30.32 -13.80 13.27
C ILE A 345 -29.47 -13.78 11.99
N ARG A 346 -30.05 -13.29 10.90
CA ARG A 346 -29.31 -12.84 9.70
C ARG A 346 -28.77 -11.42 9.95
N PRO A 347 -27.57 -11.06 9.46
CA PRO A 347 -27.19 -9.67 9.24
C PRO A 347 -28.13 -9.05 8.18
N GLN A 348 -28.56 -7.82 8.40
CA GLN A 348 -29.39 -7.08 7.45
C GLN A 348 -28.67 -6.89 6.11
N ARG A 349 -29.44 -7.09 5.03
CA ARG A 349 -29.10 -6.70 3.66
C ARG A 349 -28.86 -5.19 3.61
N LEU A 350 -27.67 -4.81 3.15
CA LEU A 350 -27.37 -3.46 2.67
C LEU A 350 -28.17 -3.18 1.38
N ASN A 351 -28.75 -1.98 1.33
CA ASN A 351 -29.53 -1.47 0.20
C ASN A 351 -28.59 -1.19 -1.00
N PRO A 352 -28.85 -1.70 -2.23
CA PRO A 352 -27.90 -1.62 -3.35
C PRO A 352 -27.62 -0.20 -3.89
N GLU A 353 -28.38 0.83 -3.49
CA GLU A 353 -28.26 2.19 -4.05
C GLU A 353 -27.38 3.15 -3.22
N ARG A 354 -26.68 2.68 -2.17
CA ARG A 354 -25.77 3.51 -1.34
C ARG A 354 -24.33 2.99 -1.22
N LEU A 355 -23.87 2.19 -2.19
CA LEU A 355 -22.48 1.68 -2.26
C LEU A 355 -21.49 2.71 -2.83
N GLY A 356 -21.47 3.89 -2.23
CA GLY A 356 -20.41 4.88 -2.42
C GLY A 356 -19.92 5.34 -1.07
N GLN A 357 -18.71 4.92 -0.68
CA GLN A 357 -17.95 5.41 0.47
C GLN A 357 -18.40 4.93 1.87
N VAL A 358 -17.96 3.74 2.30
CA VAL A 358 -17.53 3.55 3.69
C VAL A 358 -16.31 2.61 3.71
N TRP A 359 -15.13 3.17 3.45
CA TRP A 359 -13.85 2.51 3.77
C TRP A 359 -13.30 3.20 5.01
N THR A 360 -13.21 2.51 6.14
CA THR A 360 -12.53 3.06 7.32
C THR A 360 -11.03 3.02 7.04
N THR A 361 -10.47 4.17 6.65
CA THR A 361 -9.04 4.31 6.34
C THR A 361 -8.29 4.56 7.63
N PHE A 362 -7.39 3.65 8.01
CA PHE A 362 -6.43 3.89 9.09
C PHE A 362 -5.05 4.10 8.47
N LYS A 363 -4.40 5.22 8.83
CA LYS A 363 -2.96 5.39 8.65
C LYS A 363 -2.27 4.67 9.80
N LEU A 364 -1.48 3.66 9.48
CA LEU A 364 -0.58 3.01 10.43
C LEU A 364 0.81 3.58 10.16
N ASP A 365 1.29 4.43 11.08
CA ASP A 365 2.69 4.83 11.12
C ASP A 365 3.51 3.66 11.67
N SER A 366 4.54 3.29 10.92
CA SER A 366 5.37 2.12 11.17
C SER A 366 6.26 2.33 12.40
N ALA A 367 5.92 1.74 13.54
CA ALA A 367 6.86 1.51 14.64
C ALA A 367 6.36 0.40 15.58
N LEU A 368 6.65 -0.86 15.24
CA LEU A 368 6.72 -1.96 16.21
C LEU A 368 7.94 -2.82 15.83
N ASN A 369 9.10 -2.45 16.36
CA ASN A 369 10.17 -3.42 16.59
C ASN A 369 9.94 -3.96 18.00
N LEU A 370 9.43 -5.18 18.07
CA LEU A 370 9.50 -5.98 19.29
C LEU A 370 10.82 -6.73 19.21
N ASP A 371 11.85 -6.21 19.88
CA ASP A 371 13.01 -7.02 20.22
C ASP A 371 12.56 -7.99 21.32
N CYS A 372 12.55 -9.28 21.00
CA CYS A 372 12.37 -10.35 21.97
C CYS A 372 13.74 -10.69 22.57
N ASP A 373 13.93 -10.35 23.85
CA ASP A 373 14.93 -10.98 24.72
C ASP A 373 14.37 -12.28 25.32
#